data_AF-A0A922ZBP5-F1
#
_entry.id   AF-A0A922ZBP5-F1
#
_cell.length_a   1.000
_cell.length_b   1.000
_cell.length_c   1.000
_cell.angle_alpha   90.00
_cell.angle_beta   90.00
_cell.angle_gamma   90.00
#
_symmetry.space_group_name_H-M   'P 1'
#
loop_
_entity.id
_entity.type
_entity.pdbx_description
1 polymer ?
#
loop_
_entity_poly.entity_id
_entity_poly.type
_entity_poly.pdbx_seq_one_letter_code
_entity_poly.pdbx_strand_id
1 'polypeptide(L)'
;MLCAATLALLPSLLASKEVWAGEFLFSITGKGKATGPKPNWGEWDVNREAKGKIILSKTFRGAGLARSEDSRNEQRYETWVGETKEEIDIRMNDRIYVYGPMFAENQIRGDTYLYQVPKKGSESRFAKGKVAAAILQLDFKKNTFTFESPRYYGTVFTSFKREFLKGPKSWTDKKPILEEEDALEFEMIHGLNQPTEFFRITGSFKEGQVQIDMTKDYPFTVPLGASVKAQNLKARFSLILKRTTQQ
;
A
#
# COMPACT_ATOMS: atom_id res chain seq x y z
N MET A 1 21.32 -35.45 -57.18
CA MET A 1 22.07 -34.21 -56.88
C MET A 1 21.14 -33.26 -56.15
N LEU A 2 21.64 -32.68 -55.05
CA LEU A 2 21.26 -31.47 -54.30
C LEU A 2 19.83 -30.89 -54.50
N CYS A 3 19.12 -30.45 -53.47
CA CYS A 3 19.60 -29.79 -52.26
C CYS A 3 18.50 -29.85 -51.19
N ALA A 4 18.85 -30.33 -49.99
CA ALA A 4 18.03 -30.08 -48.81
C ALA A 4 18.17 -28.59 -48.47
N ALA A 5 17.12 -27.81 -48.74
CA ALA A 5 17.00 -26.48 -48.17
C ALA A 5 16.50 -26.62 -46.75
N THR A 6 17.43 -26.82 -45.81
CA THR A 6 17.19 -26.53 -44.39
C THR A 6 16.85 -25.04 -44.29
N LEU A 7 15.56 -24.73 -44.23
CA LEU A 7 15.11 -23.45 -43.68
C LEU A 7 15.55 -23.45 -42.21
N ALA A 8 16.70 -22.83 -41.96
CA ALA A 8 17.04 -22.36 -40.63
C ALA A 8 15.98 -21.32 -40.26
N LEU A 9 14.91 -21.77 -39.61
CA LEU A 9 14.09 -20.91 -38.76
C LEU A 9 15.02 -20.38 -37.68
N LEU A 10 15.64 -19.23 -37.97
CA LEU A 10 16.20 -18.35 -36.95
C LEU A 10 15.14 -18.26 -35.87
N PRO A 11 15.38 -18.74 -34.63
CA PRO A 11 14.56 -18.29 -33.53
C PRO A 11 14.71 -16.78 -33.58
N SER A 12 13.60 -16.08 -33.83
CA SER A 12 13.52 -14.65 -33.60
C SER A 12 14.12 -14.42 -32.22
N LEU A 13 15.35 -13.89 -32.19
CA LEU A 13 15.98 -13.40 -30.98
C LEU A 13 14.96 -12.46 -30.37
N LEU A 14 14.24 -12.94 -29.35
CA LEU A 14 13.46 -12.10 -28.47
C LEU A 14 14.44 -11.03 -28.03
N ALA A 15 14.24 -9.80 -28.52
CA ALA A 15 15.09 -8.69 -28.16
C ALA A 15 15.08 -8.63 -26.64
N SER A 16 16.25 -8.79 -26.05
CA SER A 16 16.37 -9.01 -24.63
C SER A 16 15.79 -7.78 -23.92
N LYS A 17 14.70 -7.97 -23.18
CA LYS A 17 13.93 -6.87 -22.62
C LYS A 17 14.50 -6.56 -21.24
N GLU A 18 15.11 -5.40 -21.10
CA GLU A 18 15.53 -4.92 -19.78
C GLU A 18 14.31 -4.62 -18.91
N VAL A 19 14.40 -4.99 -17.64
CA VAL A 19 13.37 -4.72 -16.63
C VAL A 19 14.03 -4.35 -15.31
N TRP A 20 13.31 -3.61 -14.47
CA TRP A 20 13.62 -3.54 -13.04
C TRP A 20 12.66 -4.44 -12.28
N ALA A 21 13.17 -5.39 -11.52
CA ALA A 21 12.33 -6.31 -10.76
C ALA A 21 12.86 -6.52 -9.33
N GLY A 22 11.96 -6.70 -8.39
CA GLY A 22 12.33 -6.84 -6.98
C GLY A 22 11.21 -7.37 -6.12
N GLU A 23 11.57 -8.09 -5.07
CA GLU A 23 10.63 -8.47 -4.02
C GLU A 23 10.42 -7.30 -3.05
N PHE A 24 9.19 -7.11 -2.61
CA PHE A 24 8.85 -6.11 -1.61
C PHE A 24 8.13 -6.72 -0.41
N LEU A 25 8.25 -6.03 0.71
CA LEU A 25 7.47 -6.24 1.92
C LEU A 25 7.01 -4.88 2.45
N PHE A 26 5.71 -4.74 2.68
CA PHE A 26 5.12 -3.61 3.37
C PHE A 26 4.33 -4.10 4.57
N SER A 27 4.67 -3.63 5.77
CA SER A 27 3.95 -3.96 6.99
C SER A 27 3.53 -2.71 7.75
N ILE A 28 2.39 -2.79 8.42
CA ILE A 28 1.88 -1.78 9.35
C ILE A 28 1.39 -2.52 10.59
N THR A 29 2.04 -2.31 11.73
CA THR A 29 1.70 -3.00 12.97
C THR A 29 1.65 -2.04 14.15
N GLY A 30 0.76 -2.30 15.10
CA GLY A 30 0.75 -1.53 16.34
C GLY A 30 -0.52 -1.75 17.12
N LYS A 31 -0.38 -1.84 18.44
CA LYS A 31 -1.49 -1.90 19.37
C LYS A 31 -1.36 -0.80 20.41
N GLY A 32 -2.47 -0.27 20.88
CA GLY A 32 -2.42 0.78 21.88
C GLY A 32 -3.79 1.27 22.29
N LYS A 33 -3.76 2.20 23.23
CA LYS A 33 -4.92 2.94 23.72
C LYS A 33 -4.54 4.40 23.87
N ALA A 34 -5.50 5.29 23.64
CA ALA A 34 -5.33 6.72 23.79
C ALA A 34 -6.58 7.31 24.44
N THR A 35 -6.37 8.30 25.30
CA THR A 35 -7.45 9.04 25.97
C THR A 35 -7.38 10.50 25.54
N GLY A 36 -8.53 11.07 25.19
CA GLY A 36 -8.70 12.51 24.99
C GLY A 36 -9.33 13.17 26.21
N PRO A 37 -9.81 14.41 26.07
CA PRO A 37 -10.69 15.03 27.05
C PRO A 37 -11.87 14.10 27.34
N LYS A 38 -12.18 13.87 28.63
CA LYS A 38 -13.27 12.97 29.01
C LYS A 38 -14.57 13.41 28.32
N PRO A 39 -15.37 12.48 27.80
CA PRO A 39 -15.28 11.03 27.98
C PRO A 39 -14.51 10.29 26.85
N ASN A 40 -13.79 10.99 25.98
CA ASN A 40 -13.22 10.43 24.76
C ASN A 40 -12.03 9.48 25.00
N TRP A 41 -12.05 8.30 24.36
CA TRP A 41 -10.89 7.41 24.29
C TRP A 41 -11.00 6.45 23.09
N GLY A 42 -9.90 5.78 22.77
CA GLY A 42 -9.88 4.73 21.76
C GLY A 42 -8.82 3.69 22.02
N GLU A 43 -9.00 2.52 21.42
CA GLU A 43 -8.11 1.37 21.47
C GLU A 43 -7.95 0.80 20.07
N TRP A 44 -6.77 0.30 19.74
CA TRP A 44 -6.51 -0.31 18.44
C TRP A 44 -5.55 -1.48 18.56
N ASP A 45 -5.71 -2.41 17.64
CA ASP A 45 -4.77 -3.46 17.28
C ASP A 45 -4.75 -3.52 15.75
N VAL A 46 -3.65 -3.10 15.14
CA VAL A 46 -3.45 -3.03 13.69
C VAL A 46 -2.37 -4.03 13.32
N ASN A 47 -2.64 -4.87 12.33
CA ASN A 47 -1.69 -5.83 11.80
C ASN A 47 -1.96 -6.06 10.31
N ARG A 48 -1.19 -5.36 9.48
CA ARG A 48 -1.26 -5.43 8.02
C ARG A 48 0.08 -5.86 7.45
N GLU A 49 0.02 -6.69 6.41
CA GLU A 49 1.19 -7.13 5.65
C GLU A 49 0.82 -7.31 4.18
N ALA A 50 1.63 -6.75 3.28
CA ALA A 50 1.59 -7.01 1.86
C ALA A 50 2.98 -7.39 1.37
N LYS A 51 3.09 -8.45 0.58
CA LYS A 51 4.36 -8.91 0.02
C LYS A 51 4.16 -9.49 -1.37
N GLY A 52 5.20 -9.38 -2.18
CA GLY A 52 5.20 -9.93 -3.53
C GLY A 52 6.31 -9.33 -4.36
N LYS A 53 6.10 -9.25 -5.67
CA LYS A 53 7.09 -8.77 -6.63
C LYS A 53 6.59 -7.52 -7.35
N ILE A 54 7.49 -6.58 -7.57
CA ILE A 54 7.28 -5.44 -8.46
C ILE A 54 8.14 -5.69 -9.70
N ILE A 55 7.53 -5.51 -10.88
CA ILE A 55 8.19 -5.63 -12.17
C ILE A 55 7.89 -4.36 -12.97
N LEU A 56 8.94 -3.61 -13.30
CA LEU A 56 8.89 -2.41 -14.13
C LEU A 56 9.44 -2.77 -15.50
N SER A 57 8.53 -3.03 -16.45
CA SER A 57 8.86 -3.56 -17.77
C SER A 57 8.73 -2.54 -18.89
N LYS A 58 8.11 -1.38 -18.65
CA LYS A 58 7.93 -0.32 -19.64
C LYS A 58 8.87 0.84 -19.36
N THR A 59 9.62 1.28 -20.37
CA THR A 59 10.59 2.37 -20.25
C THR A 59 10.19 3.56 -21.12
N PHE A 60 10.32 4.76 -20.56
CA PHE A 60 10.12 6.03 -21.24
C PHE A 60 11.36 6.90 -21.02
N ARG A 61 12.16 7.09 -22.07
CA ARG A 61 13.29 8.01 -22.03
C ARG A 61 12.80 9.44 -22.21
N GLY A 62 13.38 10.35 -21.43
CA GLY A 62 13.08 11.77 -21.45
C GLY A 62 11.81 12.22 -20.75
N ALA A 63 10.95 11.29 -20.32
CA ALA A 63 9.73 11.63 -19.60
C ALA A 63 9.98 11.70 -18.09
N GLY A 64 9.94 12.89 -17.51
CA GLY A 64 9.88 13.08 -16.07
C GLY A 64 8.46 12.91 -15.52
N LEU A 65 8.34 12.54 -14.25
CA LEU A 65 7.13 12.54 -13.45
C LEU A 65 6.48 13.93 -13.47
N ALA A 66 5.17 13.98 -13.29
CA ALA A 66 4.43 15.23 -13.25
C ALA A 66 5.05 16.22 -12.24
N ARG A 67 5.24 17.47 -12.68
CA ARG A 67 5.88 18.57 -11.92
C ARG A 67 7.39 18.40 -11.69
N SER A 68 8.04 17.45 -12.37
CA SER A 68 9.50 17.44 -12.48
C SER A 68 9.98 18.63 -13.32
N GLU A 69 11.12 19.17 -12.93
CA GLU A 69 11.81 20.23 -13.67
C GLU A 69 12.26 19.71 -15.03
N ASP A 70 11.99 20.46 -16.12
CA ASP A 70 12.38 20.04 -17.47
C ASP A 70 11.91 18.62 -17.81
N SER A 71 10.61 18.37 -17.60
CA SER A 71 9.97 17.05 -17.64
C SER A 71 10.01 16.33 -18.99
N ARG A 72 10.62 16.94 -20.02
CA ARG A 72 10.83 16.39 -21.36
C ARG A 72 12.32 16.50 -21.75
N ASN A 73 13.18 15.77 -21.04
CA ASN A 73 14.63 15.82 -21.26
C ASN A 73 15.24 14.40 -21.27
N GLU A 74 15.54 13.91 -22.47
CA GLU A 74 16.10 12.57 -22.72
C GLU A 74 17.47 12.32 -22.09
N GLN A 75 18.27 13.38 -21.90
CA GLN A 75 19.58 13.27 -21.26
C GLN A 75 19.47 13.18 -19.74
N ARG A 76 18.34 13.60 -19.18
CA ARG A 76 18.13 13.70 -17.75
C ARG A 76 17.33 12.53 -17.18
N TYR A 77 16.27 12.11 -17.88
CA TYR A 77 15.27 11.20 -17.32
C TYR A 77 15.21 9.85 -18.01
N GLU A 78 15.21 8.80 -17.20
CA GLU A 78 14.79 7.45 -17.58
C GLU A 78 13.68 7.01 -16.61
N THR A 79 12.47 6.80 -17.13
CA THR A 79 11.31 6.43 -16.31
C THR A 79 10.85 5.02 -16.66
N TRP A 80 10.58 4.24 -15.63
CA TRP A 80 10.14 2.86 -15.69
C TRP A 80 8.78 2.72 -15.03
N VAL A 81 7.86 2.02 -15.69
CA VAL A 81 6.49 1.83 -15.21
C VAL A 81 6.19 0.34 -15.09
N GLY A 82 5.58 -0.01 -13.96
CA GLY A 82 5.14 -1.35 -13.66
C GLY A 82 3.90 -1.77 -14.43
N GLU A 83 3.75 -3.07 -14.62
CA GLU A 83 2.49 -3.63 -15.08
C GLU A 83 1.45 -3.54 -13.96
N THR A 84 0.22 -3.23 -14.34
CA THR A 84 -0.90 -3.27 -13.39
C THR A 84 -1.31 -4.74 -13.21
N LYS A 85 -1.57 -5.16 -11.96
CA LYS A 85 -2.16 -6.47 -11.58
C LYS A 85 -1.17 -7.61 -11.29
N GLU A 86 0.08 -7.31 -10.94
CA GLU A 86 0.94 -8.33 -10.30
C GLU A 86 0.24 -8.88 -9.06
N GLU A 87 0.18 -10.21 -8.95
CA GLU A 87 -0.42 -10.88 -7.81
C GLU A 87 0.50 -10.74 -6.59
N ILE A 88 -0.11 -10.40 -5.45
CA ILE A 88 0.59 -10.27 -4.17
C ILE A 88 -0.14 -11.03 -3.08
N ASP A 89 0.57 -11.33 -2.00
CA ASP A 89 -0.02 -11.85 -0.78
C ASP A 89 -0.33 -10.69 0.16
N ILE A 90 -1.56 -10.65 0.67
CA ILE A 90 -2.05 -9.60 1.56
C ILE A 90 -2.71 -10.20 2.80
N ARG A 91 -2.45 -9.59 3.96
CA ARG A 91 -3.11 -9.90 5.23
C ARG A 91 -3.45 -8.60 5.97
N MET A 92 -4.64 -8.53 6.55
CA MET A 92 -5.02 -7.52 7.52
C MET A 92 -5.85 -8.17 8.62
N ASN A 93 -5.61 -7.76 9.86
CA ASN A 93 -6.39 -8.20 11.00
C ASN A 93 -6.44 -7.06 12.00
N ASP A 94 -7.23 -6.06 11.65
CA ASP A 94 -7.35 -4.85 12.43
C ASP A 94 -8.60 -4.87 13.29
N ARG A 95 -8.47 -4.31 14.48
CA ARG A 95 -9.57 -3.97 15.36
C ARG A 95 -9.34 -2.58 15.93
N ILE A 96 -10.27 -1.69 15.67
CA ILE A 96 -10.24 -0.31 16.17
C ILE A 96 -11.52 -0.07 16.93
N TYR A 97 -11.40 0.46 18.15
CA TYR A 97 -12.51 0.88 18.97
C TYR A 97 -12.39 2.37 19.29
N VAL A 98 -13.46 3.10 19.06
CA VAL A 98 -13.55 4.53 19.34
C VAL A 98 -14.74 4.78 20.25
N TYR A 99 -14.52 5.51 21.33
CA TYR A 99 -15.53 5.86 22.32
C TYR A 99 -15.57 7.37 22.52
N GLY A 100 -16.76 7.95 22.48
CA GLY A 100 -16.93 9.37 22.69
C GLY A 100 -18.36 9.86 22.46
N PRO A 101 -18.58 11.18 22.59
CA PRO A 101 -19.86 11.79 22.31
C PRO A 101 -20.15 11.80 20.80
N MET A 102 -21.42 11.65 20.44
CA MET A 102 -21.88 11.74 19.05
C MET A 102 -22.17 13.19 18.64
N PHE A 103 -22.99 13.88 19.44
CA PHE A 103 -23.41 15.27 19.20
C PHE A 103 -23.26 16.14 20.45
N ALA A 104 -23.54 15.58 21.63
CA ALA A 104 -23.45 16.24 22.92
C ALA A 104 -22.71 15.36 23.94
N GLU A 105 -22.14 15.97 24.98
CA GLU A 105 -21.35 15.26 26.01
C GLU A 105 -22.12 14.13 26.72
N ASN A 106 -23.44 14.24 26.81
CA ASN A 106 -24.30 13.22 27.42
C ASN A 106 -24.80 12.16 26.43
N GLN A 107 -24.38 12.20 25.16
CA GLN A 107 -24.80 11.27 24.11
C GLN A 107 -23.59 10.45 23.65
N ILE A 108 -23.38 9.31 24.31
CA ILE A 108 -22.16 8.50 24.16
C ILE A 108 -22.39 7.36 23.19
N ARG A 109 -21.42 7.15 22.31
CA ARG A 109 -21.35 5.97 21.44
C ARG A 109 -20.02 5.23 21.56
N GLY A 110 -20.06 3.94 21.25
CA GLY A 110 -18.89 3.13 20.94
C GLY A 110 -18.98 2.66 19.50
N ASP A 111 -17.94 2.93 18.72
CA ASP A 111 -17.79 2.48 17.33
C ASP A 111 -16.65 1.45 17.27
N THR A 112 -16.92 0.25 16.74
CA THR A 112 -15.91 -0.78 16.46
C THR A 112 -15.76 -0.94 14.96
N TYR A 113 -14.53 -0.89 14.47
CA TYR A 113 -14.16 -1.17 13.08
C TYR A 113 -13.29 -2.43 13.07
N LEU A 114 -13.65 -3.38 12.20
CA LEU A 114 -12.88 -4.58 11.94
C LEU A 114 -12.53 -4.62 10.46
N TYR A 115 -11.25 -4.82 10.14
CA TYR A 115 -10.77 -5.05 8.78
C TYR A 115 -10.02 -6.38 8.75
N GLN A 116 -10.53 -7.35 8.00
CA GLN A 116 -9.99 -8.70 8.00
C GLN A 116 -9.79 -9.23 6.57
N VAL A 117 -8.55 -9.64 6.28
CA VAL A 117 -8.19 -10.39 5.08
C VAL A 117 -7.05 -11.36 5.41
N PRO A 118 -7.12 -12.64 5.01
CA PRO A 118 -8.29 -13.31 4.44
C PRO A 118 -9.44 -13.41 5.46
N LYS A 119 -10.67 -13.66 4.98
CA LYS A 119 -11.85 -13.76 5.86
C LYS A 119 -11.68 -14.85 6.92
N LYS A 120 -12.39 -14.69 8.04
CA LYS A 120 -12.47 -15.72 9.08
C LYS A 120 -12.88 -17.07 8.47
N GLY A 121 -12.16 -18.13 8.82
CA GLY A 121 -12.38 -19.48 8.28
C GLY A 121 -11.54 -19.82 7.05
N SER A 122 -10.75 -18.88 6.51
CA SER A 122 -9.75 -19.18 5.48
C SER A 122 -8.65 -20.10 6.03
N GLU A 123 -8.25 -21.09 5.22
CA GLU A 123 -7.13 -21.99 5.52
C GLU A 123 -5.76 -21.28 5.37
N SER A 124 -5.68 -20.31 4.45
CA SER A 124 -4.49 -19.49 4.27
C SER A 124 -4.45 -18.32 5.24
N ARG A 125 -3.23 -17.93 5.66
CA ARG A 125 -2.96 -16.72 6.45
C ARG A 125 -2.90 -15.44 5.59
N PHE A 126 -2.81 -15.59 4.27
CA PHE A 126 -2.76 -14.52 3.29
C PHE A 126 -3.84 -14.73 2.23
N ALA A 127 -4.47 -13.65 1.79
CA ALA A 127 -5.28 -13.66 0.57
C ALA A 127 -4.43 -13.21 -0.62
N LYS A 128 -4.93 -13.49 -1.82
CA LYS A 128 -4.38 -12.90 -3.05
C LYS A 128 -4.92 -11.49 -3.22
N GLY A 129 -3.99 -10.57 -3.50
CA GLY A 129 -4.23 -9.17 -3.79
C GLY A 129 -3.55 -8.77 -5.09
N LYS A 130 -3.53 -7.46 -5.36
CA LYS A 130 -2.92 -6.88 -6.56
C LYS A 130 -2.13 -5.63 -6.24
N VAL A 131 -1.09 -5.40 -7.02
CA VAL A 131 -0.32 -4.16 -7.07
C VAL A 131 -0.84 -3.29 -8.22
N ALA A 132 -1.22 -2.05 -7.94
CA ALA A 132 -1.35 -1.04 -8.99
C ALA A 132 0.03 -0.54 -9.43
N ALA A 133 0.09 0.03 -10.63
CA ALA A 133 1.34 0.44 -11.27
C ALA A 133 2.26 1.23 -10.32
N ALA A 134 3.50 0.76 -10.21
CA ALA A 134 4.61 1.49 -9.59
C ALA A 134 5.37 2.28 -10.66
N ILE A 135 6.02 3.36 -10.27
CA ILE A 135 6.86 4.17 -11.18
C ILE A 135 8.22 4.38 -10.55
N LEU A 136 9.29 4.13 -11.30
CA LEU A 136 10.66 4.49 -10.95
C LEU A 136 11.16 5.51 -11.97
N GLN A 137 11.59 6.68 -11.51
CA GLN A 137 12.29 7.67 -12.32
C GLN A 137 13.75 7.75 -11.87
N LEU A 138 14.66 7.73 -12.83
CA LEU A 138 16.08 8.04 -12.65
C LEU A 138 16.34 9.46 -13.18
N ASP A 139 16.95 10.33 -12.37
CA ASP A 139 17.42 11.67 -12.76
C ASP A 139 18.95 11.64 -12.78
N PHE A 140 19.54 11.51 -13.97
CA PHE A 140 20.99 11.42 -14.16
C PHE A 140 21.70 12.75 -13.89
N LYS A 141 21.00 13.88 -14.06
CA LYS A 141 21.57 15.20 -13.78
C LYS A 141 21.72 15.43 -12.28
N LYS A 142 20.75 14.98 -11.49
CA LYS A 142 20.77 15.09 -10.01
C LYS A 142 21.40 13.89 -9.32
N ASN A 143 21.69 12.80 -10.04
CA ASN A 143 22.15 11.53 -9.49
C ASN A 143 21.20 11.00 -8.40
N THR A 144 19.90 10.99 -8.71
CA THR A 144 18.84 10.55 -7.80
C THR A 144 17.85 9.62 -8.50
N PHE A 145 17.21 8.74 -7.73
CA PHE A 145 15.99 8.07 -8.15
C PHE A 145 14.78 8.62 -7.38
N THR A 146 13.60 8.49 -7.98
CA THR A 146 12.31 8.68 -7.31
C THR A 146 11.42 7.49 -7.62
N PHE A 147 10.95 6.82 -6.58
CA PHE A 147 10.01 5.71 -6.67
C PHE A 147 8.64 6.15 -6.13
N GLU A 148 7.60 6.07 -6.96
CA GLU A 148 6.23 6.26 -6.52
C GLU A 148 5.68 4.94 -5.97
N SER A 149 5.43 4.90 -4.67
CA SER A 149 4.97 3.70 -3.96
C SER A 149 3.67 3.19 -4.59
N PRO A 150 3.59 1.91 -4.97
CA PRO A 150 2.37 1.38 -5.55
C PRO A 150 1.25 1.29 -4.51
N ARG A 151 0.02 1.25 -5.02
CA ARG A 151 -1.16 0.94 -4.20
C ARG A 151 -1.38 -0.56 -4.18
N TYR A 152 -1.65 -1.10 -2.99
CA TYR A 152 -1.80 -2.54 -2.74
C TYR A 152 -3.25 -2.84 -2.39
N TYR A 153 -3.91 -3.70 -3.17
CA TYR A 153 -5.34 -3.96 -3.04
C TYR A 153 -5.64 -5.43 -2.72
N GLY A 154 -6.68 -5.67 -1.94
CA GLY A 154 -7.26 -6.99 -1.71
C GLY A 154 -8.77 -6.92 -1.51
N THR A 155 -9.44 -8.06 -1.56
CA THR A 155 -10.83 -8.16 -1.06
C THR A 155 -10.77 -8.31 0.45
N VAL A 156 -11.44 -7.42 1.18
CA VAL A 156 -11.37 -7.36 2.64
C VAL A 156 -12.78 -7.49 3.22
N PHE A 157 -12.93 -8.33 4.24
CA PHE A 157 -14.14 -8.34 5.05
C PHE A 157 -14.08 -7.18 6.03
N THR A 158 -15.10 -6.33 6.00
CA THR A 158 -15.21 -5.18 6.89
C THR A 158 -16.45 -5.32 7.75
N SER A 159 -16.31 -5.03 9.04
CA SER A 159 -17.43 -4.98 9.97
C SER A 159 -17.37 -3.68 10.76
N PHE A 160 -18.49 -2.96 10.77
CA PHE A 160 -18.71 -1.76 11.53
C PHE A 160 -19.84 -2.01 12.53
N LYS A 161 -19.56 -1.78 13.81
CA LYS A 161 -20.55 -1.89 14.89
C LYS A 161 -20.63 -0.57 15.65
N ARG A 162 -21.85 -0.02 15.78
CA ARG A 162 -22.13 1.15 16.61
C ARG A 162 -23.09 0.83 17.74
N GLU A 163 -22.69 1.20 18.95
CA GLU A 163 -23.47 1.05 20.18
C GLU A 163 -23.78 2.42 20.78
N PHE A 164 -25.06 2.68 21.08
CA PHE A 164 -25.48 3.88 21.80
C PHE A 164 -25.48 3.58 23.30
N LEU A 165 -24.50 4.11 24.02
CA LEU A 165 -24.25 3.78 25.42
C LEU A 165 -24.92 4.77 26.39
N LYS A 166 -25.16 6.00 25.94
CA LYS A 166 -25.88 7.03 26.70
C LYS A 166 -26.58 7.98 25.74
N GLY A 167 -27.79 8.44 26.08
CA GLY A 167 -28.57 9.37 25.26
C GLY A 167 -30.07 9.21 25.50
N PRO A 168 -30.92 9.71 24.59
CA PRO A 168 -32.36 9.44 24.61
C PRO A 168 -32.63 7.93 24.67
N LYS A 169 -33.62 7.52 25.48
CA LYS A 169 -33.99 6.11 25.66
C LYS A 169 -34.32 5.41 24.34
N SER A 170 -34.91 6.14 23.39
CA SER A 170 -35.20 5.67 22.04
C SER A 170 -33.96 5.30 21.21
N TRP A 171 -32.76 5.65 21.67
CA TRP A 171 -31.48 5.26 21.05
C TRP A 171 -30.84 4.11 21.81
N THR A 172 -30.76 4.20 23.13
CA THR A 172 -30.07 3.21 23.98
C THR A 172 -30.81 1.88 24.06
N ASP A 173 -32.14 1.87 23.87
CA ASP A 173 -32.94 0.65 23.84
C ASP A 173 -32.87 -0.07 22.48
N LYS A 174 -32.28 0.57 21.46
CA LYS A 174 -32.10 -0.07 20.15
C LYS A 174 -30.92 -1.03 20.18
N LYS A 175 -31.05 -2.11 19.41
CA LYS A 175 -29.92 -3.00 19.12
C LYS A 175 -28.78 -2.21 18.47
N PRO A 176 -27.52 -2.63 18.66
CA PRO A 176 -26.39 -2.06 17.94
C PRO A 176 -26.63 -2.03 16.44
N ILE A 177 -26.19 -0.96 15.79
CA ILE A 177 -26.11 -0.92 14.32
C ILE A 177 -24.91 -1.80 13.94
N LEU A 178 -25.14 -2.76 13.06
CA LEU A 178 -24.12 -3.65 12.54
C LEU A 178 -24.17 -3.64 11.02
N GLU A 179 -23.05 -3.30 10.41
CA GLU A 179 -22.85 -3.29 8.96
C GLU A 179 -21.66 -4.22 8.66
N GLU A 180 -21.88 -5.21 7.81
CA GLU A 180 -20.86 -6.17 7.40
C GLU A 180 -20.88 -6.27 5.88
N GLU A 181 -19.70 -6.16 5.27
CA GLU A 181 -19.57 -6.23 3.82
C GLU A 181 -18.23 -6.79 3.38
N ASP A 182 -18.20 -7.23 2.13
CA ASP A 182 -16.98 -7.54 1.41
C ASP A 182 -16.57 -6.35 0.56
N ALA A 183 -15.62 -5.58 1.04
CA ALA A 183 -15.07 -4.46 0.30
C ALA A 183 -14.16 -4.98 -0.83
N LEU A 184 -14.59 -4.76 -2.07
CA LEU A 184 -13.77 -4.97 -3.26
C LEU A 184 -12.71 -3.86 -3.34
N GLU A 185 -11.46 -4.24 -3.62
CA GLU A 185 -10.33 -3.31 -3.84
C GLU A 185 -10.00 -2.40 -2.65
N PHE A 186 -9.88 -2.98 -1.47
CA PHE A 186 -9.47 -2.27 -0.26
C PHE A 186 -7.94 -2.09 -0.24
N GLU A 187 -7.49 -0.84 -0.04
CA GLU A 187 -6.06 -0.50 -0.02
C GLU A 187 -5.42 -0.78 1.34
N MET A 188 -4.17 -1.24 1.35
CA MET A 188 -3.35 -1.47 2.57
C MET A 188 -3.30 -0.32 3.58
N ILE A 189 -3.53 0.93 3.16
CA ILE A 189 -3.50 2.11 4.03
C ILE A 189 -4.90 2.61 4.45
N HIS A 190 -5.98 2.00 3.94
CA HIS A 190 -7.34 2.48 4.17
C HIS A 190 -7.69 2.50 5.67
N GLY A 191 -8.39 3.54 6.10
CA GLY A 191 -8.77 3.71 7.51
C GLY A 191 -7.63 4.11 8.45
N LEU A 192 -6.44 4.46 7.91
CA LEU A 192 -5.31 5.00 8.66
C LEU A 192 -5.00 6.42 8.16
N ASN A 193 -4.47 7.26 9.04
CA ASN A 193 -3.84 8.51 8.63
C ASN A 193 -2.42 8.19 8.13
N GLN A 194 -2.14 8.56 6.88
CA GLN A 194 -0.88 8.32 6.21
C GLN A 194 -0.03 9.59 6.12
N PRO A 195 1.30 9.46 6.20
CA PRO A 195 2.20 10.58 5.96
C PRO A 195 2.28 10.94 4.48
N THR A 196 2.51 12.23 4.15
CA THR A 196 2.59 12.70 2.75
C THR A 196 3.71 12.05 1.95
N GLU A 197 4.82 11.72 2.62
CA GLU A 197 6.00 11.10 2.03
C GLU A 197 5.84 9.60 1.76
N PHE A 198 4.68 9.00 2.09
CA PHE A 198 4.37 7.61 1.77
C PHE A 198 4.37 7.35 0.26
N PHE A 199 3.86 8.31 -0.52
CA PHE A 199 3.68 8.13 -1.95
C PHE A 199 4.97 8.24 -2.75
N ARG A 200 6.07 8.76 -2.17
CA ARG A 200 7.33 8.99 -2.88
C ARG A 200 8.55 8.68 -2.02
N ILE A 201 9.43 7.86 -2.57
CA ILE A 201 10.74 7.54 -2.00
C ILE A 201 11.80 8.09 -2.96
N THR A 202 12.59 9.04 -2.47
CA THR A 202 13.72 9.62 -3.23
C THR A 202 15.01 9.22 -2.55
N GLY A 203 16.01 8.85 -3.35
CA GLY A 203 17.34 8.52 -2.87
C GLY A 203 18.40 8.75 -3.95
N SER A 204 19.65 8.50 -3.60
CA SER A 204 20.77 8.65 -4.54
C SER A 204 20.81 7.51 -5.55
N PHE A 205 21.21 7.83 -6.78
CA PHE A 205 21.41 6.87 -7.87
C PHE A 205 22.66 7.25 -8.66
N LYS A 206 23.45 6.26 -9.07
CA LYS A 206 24.64 6.47 -9.90
C LYS A 206 24.42 5.86 -11.28
N GLU A 207 24.96 6.50 -12.31
CA GLU A 207 24.97 5.92 -13.66
C GLU A 207 25.67 4.54 -13.63
N GLY A 208 25.09 3.56 -14.34
CA GLY A 208 25.52 2.16 -14.31
C GLY A 208 25.09 1.35 -13.09
N GLN A 209 24.42 1.95 -12.09
CA GLN A 209 23.88 1.22 -10.94
C GLN A 209 22.75 0.27 -11.39
N VAL A 210 22.89 -1.02 -11.06
CA VAL A 210 21.95 -2.09 -11.44
C VAL A 210 21.08 -2.58 -10.28
N GLN A 211 21.21 -1.99 -9.09
CA GLN A 211 20.41 -2.34 -7.91
C GLN A 211 20.05 -1.08 -7.13
N ILE A 212 18.79 -0.96 -6.70
CA ILE A 212 18.29 0.11 -5.84
C ILE A 212 17.65 -0.53 -4.61
N ASP A 213 18.23 -0.27 -3.45
CA ASP A 213 17.71 -0.72 -2.16
C ASP A 213 16.88 0.39 -1.53
N MET A 214 15.61 0.09 -1.25
CA MET A 214 14.67 1.01 -0.62
C MET A 214 14.21 0.40 0.69
N THR A 215 14.49 1.08 1.80
CA THR A 215 13.88 0.77 3.09
C THR A 215 13.45 2.07 3.75
N LYS A 216 12.19 2.16 4.14
CA LYS A 216 11.64 3.38 4.74
C LYS A 216 10.62 3.03 5.81
N ASP A 217 10.75 3.71 6.95
CA ASP A 217 9.78 3.68 8.04
C ASP A 217 8.81 4.85 7.89
N TYR A 218 7.54 4.63 8.22
CA TYR A 218 6.47 5.63 8.05
C TYR A 218 5.65 5.82 9.33
N PRO A 219 5.35 7.07 9.74
CA PRO A 219 4.54 7.35 10.92
C PRO A 219 3.03 7.31 10.63
N PHE A 220 2.47 6.13 10.39
CA PHE A 220 1.00 5.97 10.29
C PHE A 220 0.33 6.13 11.64
N THR A 221 -0.92 6.61 11.68
CA THR A 221 -1.74 6.65 12.91
C THR A 221 -3.17 6.19 12.66
N VAL A 222 -3.87 5.81 13.73
CA VAL A 222 -5.29 5.45 13.69
C VAL A 222 -6.15 6.71 13.88
N PRO A 223 -7.23 6.92 13.09
CA PRO A 223 -8.15 8.03 13.28
C PRO A 223 -9.12 7.75 14.45
N LEU A 224 -8.78 8.19 15.66
CA LEU A 224 -9.59 7.99 16.88
C LEU A 224 -10.57 9.14 17.18
N GLY A 225 -10.79 10.03 16.22
CA GLY A 225 -11.58 11.26 16.40
C GLY A 225 -10.73 12.50 16.71
N ALA A 226 -11.32 13.69 16.56
CA ALA A 226 -10.58 14.97 16.55
C ALA A 226 -9.80 15.28 17.85
N SER A 227 -10.28 14.78 18.99
CA SER A 227 -9.71 15.09 20.32
C SER A 227 -8.88 13.95 20.92
N VAL A 228 -8.70 12.83 20.20
CA VAL A 228 -7.91 11.67 20.66
C VAL A 228 -6.75 11.46 19.71
N LYS A 229 -5.52 11.63 20.21
CA LYS A 229 -4.30 11.44 19.41
C LYS A 229 -3.78 10.02 19.59
N ALA A 230 -3.76 9.25 18.51
CA ALA A 230 -3.13 7.93 18.48
C ALA A 230 -1.60 8.07 18.45
N GLN A 231 -0.90 7.04 18.95
CA GLN A 231 0.54 6.91 18.76
C GLN A 231 0.85 6.40 17.34
N ASN A 232 2.09 6.63 16.88
CA ASN A 232 2.54 6.11 15.60
C ASN A 232 2.53 4.58 15.59
N LEU A 233 1.99 4.01 14.53
CA LEU A 233 2.13 2.62 14.16
C LEU A 233 3.55 2.36 13.65
N LYS A 234 4.04 1.13 13.83
CA LYS A 234 5.28 0.66 13.22
C LYS A 234 4.98 0.23 11.79
N ALA A 235 5.23 1.13 10.84
CA ALA A 235 5.12 0.82 9.42
C ALA A 235 6.48 0.84 8.73
N ARG A 236 6.76 -0.20 7.94
CA ARG A 236 8.01 -0.34 7.19
C ARG A 236 7.75 -0.85 5.79
N PHE A 237 8.34 -0.17 4.81
CA PHE A 237 8.45 -0.64 3.43
C PHE A 237 9.89 -1.07 3.15
N SER A 238 10.06 -2.20 2.48
CA SER A 238 11.33 -2.70 1.97
C SER A 238 11.16 -3.19 0.54
N LEU A 239 12.07 -2.82 -0.35
CA LEU A 239 12.12 -3.26 -1.74
C LEU A 239 13.57 -3.21 -2.24
N ILE A 240 14.02 -4.30 -2.85
CA ILE A 240 15.30 -4.36 -3.57
C ILE A 240 15.00 -4.52 -5.05
N LEU A 241 15.09 -3.44 -5.83
CA LEU A 241 14.93 -3.47 -7.28
C LEU A 241 16.27 -3.79 -7.94
N LYS A 242 16.28 -4.76 -8.85
CA LYS A 242 17.44 -5.12 -9.67
C LYS A 242 17.11 -4.93 -11.15
N ARG A 243 18.02 -4.30 -11.89
CA ARG A 243 17.97 -4.20 -13.35
C ARG A 243 18.45 -5.54 -13.91
N THR A 244 17.60 -6.22 -14.67
CA THR A 244 17.92 -7.49 -15.29
C THR A 244 17.48 -7.49 -16.75
N THR A 245 18.07 -8.39 -17.53
CA THR A 245 17.71 -8.62 -18.92
C THR A 245 16.89 -9.91 -18.97
N GLN A 246 15.63 -9.83 -19.43
CA GLN A 246 14.81 -11.02 -19.70
C GLN A 246 15.12 -11.53 -21.12
N GLN A 247 15.37 -12.84 -21.23
CA GLN A 247 15.49 -13.57 -22.49
C GLN A 247 14.13 -14.12 -22.91
#